data_AF-A0A449A6M3-F1
#
_entry.id   AF-A0A449A6M3-F1
#
_cell.length_a   1.000
_cell.length_b   1.000
_cell.length_c   1.000
_cell.angle_alpha   90.00
_cell.angle_beta   90.00
_cell.angle_gamma   90.00
#
_symmetry.space_group_name_H-M   'P 1'
#
loop_
_entity.id
_entity.type
_entity.pdbx_description
1 polymer ?
#
loop_
_entity_poly.entity_id
_entity_poly.type
_entity_poly.pdbx_seq_one_letter_code
_entity_poly.pdbx_strand_id
1 'polypeptide(L)'
;MQPTSWFSTRSDIEDIELGNIESILNYAVYKGIYSILLDKNYRSNFASLMTFSSKHFYNSKLDVIDKLTTFDEEPIEVYDINGEWKNKSNLEEAKLVVELAQANLSKYNKIIILTFNRPQRELIENIIFNKYLELEKSY
;
A
#
# COMPACT_ATOMS: atom_id res chain seq x y z
N MET A 1 -4.34 -14.41 -35.87
CA MET A 1 -5.77 -14.03 -36.03
C MET A 1 -6.27 -13.61 -34.66
N GLN A 2 -6.69 -12.36 -34.50
CA GLN A 2 -7.27 -11.86 -33.26
C GLN A 2 -8.73 -12.32 -33.14
N PRO A 3 -9.25 -12.63 -31.94
CA PRO A 3 -10.61 -13.10 -31.80
C PRO A 3 -11.60 -11.96 -32.06
N THR A 4 -12.67 -12.30 -32.79
CA THR A 4 -13.77 -11.42 -33.17
C THR A 4 -14.60 -11.03 -31.94
N SER A 5 -14.82 -9.72 -31.81
CA SER A 5 -15.58 -9.06 -30.74
C SER A 5 -17.01 -9.62 -30.61
N TRP A 6 -17.29 -10.26 -29.48
CA TRP A 6 -18.61 -10.79 -29.10
C TRP A 6 -19.59 -9.69 -28.63
N PHE A 7 -19.10 -8.48 -28.32
CA PHE A 7 -19.90 -7.41 -27.72
C PHE A 7 -20.31 -6.30 -28.68
N SER A 8 -20.23 -6.53 -29.99
CA SER A 8 -20.65 -5.54 -30.99
C SER A 8 -22.18 -5.51 -31.13
N THR A 9 -22.87 -5.10 -30.08
CA THR A 9 -24.25 -4.64 -30.17
C THR A 9 -24.24 -3.33 -30.95
N ARG A 10 -24.74 -3.37 -32.19
CA ARG A 10 -24.95 -2.19 -33.02
C ARG A 10 -25.84 -1.21 -32.25
N SER A 11 -25.21 -0.19 -31.72
CA SER A 11 -25.87 1.02 -31.24
C SER A 11 -25.03 2.16 -31.79
N ASP A 12 -25.70 3.15 -32.38
CA ASP A 12 -25.13 4.40 -32.89
C ASP A 12 -24.60 5.23 -31.71
N ILE A 13 -23.68 4.66 -30.97
CA ILE A 13 -22.91 5.32 -29.94
C ILE A 13 -21.76 5.92 -30.71
N GLU A 14 -21.82 7.25 -30.86
CA GLU A 14 -20.70 8.11 -31.22
C GLU A 14 -19.37 7.46 -30.82
N ASP A 15 -18.41 7.49 -31.74
CA ASP A 15 -16.99 7.14 -31.56
C ASP A 15 -16.38 7.92 -30.39
N ILE A 16 -16.84 7.62 -29.18
CA ILE A 16 -16.30 8.11 -27.92
C ILE A 16 -14.92 7.53 -27.88
N GLU A 17 -13.95 8.41 -28.11
CA GLU A 17 -12.51 8.29 -27.96
C GLU A 17 -12.10 7.10 -27.08
N LEU A 18 -12.15 5.90 -27.65
CA LEU A 18 -11.86 4.68 -26.92
C LEU A 18 -10.37 4.60 -26.55
N GLY A 19 -9.55 5.47 -27.16
CA GLY A 19 -8.11 5.57 -26.94
C GLY A 19 -7.70 6.05 -25.55
N ASN A 20 -8.58 6.71 -24.79
CA ASN A 20 -8.26 7.26 -23.47
C ASN A 20 -8.81 6.45 -22.28
N ILE A 21 -9.36 5.26 -22.52
CA ILE A 21 -9.93 4.43 -21.46
C ILE A 21 -8.85 3.49 -20.90
N GLU A 22 -8.40 3.74 -19.67
CA GLU A 22 -7.38 2.93 -18.99
C GLU A 22 -7.89 1.57 -18.48
N SER A 23 -9.19 1.45 -18.19
CA SER A 23 -9.78 0.22 -17.66
C SER A 23 -11.28 0.09 -17.97
N ILE A 24 -11.79 -1.15 -17.93
CA ILE A 24 -13.22 -1.44 -18.09
C ILE A 24 -14.05 -0.74 -17.00
N LEU A 25 -13.51 -0.63 -15.77
CA LEU A 25 -14.17 0.10 -14.69
C LEU A 25 -14.29 1.60 -15.02
N ASN A 26 -13.23 2.21 -15.54
CA ASN A 26 -13.27 3.61 -15.96
C ASN A 26 -14.27 3.82 -17.09
N TYR A 27 -14.37 2.88 -18.03
CA TYR A 27 -15.39 2.93 -19.08
C TYR A 27 -16.81 2.85 -18.53
N ALA A 28 -17.05 1.95 -17.57
CA ALA A 28 -18.34 1.79 -16.91
C ALA A 28 -18.76 3.10 -16.22
N VAL A 29 -17.85 3.70 -15.44
CA VAL A 29 -18.08 5.00 -14.79
C VAL A 29 -18.34 6.11 -15.81
N TYR A 30 -17.55 6.16 -16.89
CA TYR A 30 -17.74 7.13 -17.99
C TYR A 30 -19.12 7.00 -18.65
N LYS A 31 -19.60 5.76 -18.84
CA LYS A 31 -20.95 5.47 -19.36
C LYS A 31 -22.07 5.80 -18.37
N GLY A 32 -21.76 6.38 -17.22
CA GLY A 32 -22.74 6.78 -16.21
C GLY A 32 -23.26 5.61 -15.39
N ILE A 33 -22.56 4.47 -15.36
CA ILE A 33 -22.91 3.39 -14.44
C ILE A 33 -22.71 3.90 -13.01
N TYR A 34 -23.75 3.71 -12.20
CA TYR A 34 -23.76 4.16 -10.81
C TYR A 34 -22.66 3.48 -9.99
N SER A 35 -21.85 4.28 -9.30
CA SER A 35 -20.78 3.81 -8.43
C SER A 35 -21.16 3.97 -6.97
N ILE A 36 -20.88 2.94 -6.17
CA ILE A 36 -21.10 2.95 -4.72
C ILE A 36 -19.74 2.97 -4.04
N LEU A 37 -19.49 4.03 -3.26
CA LEU A 37 -18.32 4.08 -2.38
C LEU A 37 -18.65 3.29 -1.11
N LEU A 38 -17.81 2.31 -0.79
CA LEU A 38 -17.83 1.67 0.53
C LEU A 38 -17.06 2.59 1.49
N ASP A 39 -17.79 3.20 2.42
CA ASP A 39 -17.33 4.27 3.30
C ASP A 39 -16.70 3.77 4.60
N LYS A 40 -16.74 2.47 4.91
CA LYS A 40 -16.21 1.93 6.17
C LYS A 40 -14.89 1.18 5.99
N ASN A 41 -13.90 1.54 6.79
CA ASN A 41 -12.64 0.80 6.90
C ASN A 41 -12.67 -0.19 8.09
N TYR A 42 -12.40 -1.47 7.82
CA TYR A 42 -12.31 -2.51 8.86
C TYR A 42 -10.90 -3.08 9.03
N ARG A 43 -9.90 -2.49 8.37
CA ARG A 43 -8.53 -3.02 8.33
C ARG A 43 -7.69 -2.45 9.47
N SER A 44 -7.76 -1.14 9.68
CA SER A 44 -6.91 -0.44 10.63
C SER A 44 -7.58 -0.42 12.01
N ASN A 45 -6.83 -0.77 13.06
CA ASN A 45 -7.31 -0.66 14.43
C ASN A 45 -7.29 0.78 14.96
N PHE A 46 -6.52 1.65 14.31
CA PHE A 46 -6.30 3.04 14.67
C PHE A 46 -6.78 3.97 13.56
N ALA A 47 -7.50 5.01 13.97
CA ALA A 47 -8.04 6.03 13.08
C ALA A 47 -6.93 6.85 12.43
N SER A 48 -5.89 7.18 13.19
CA SER A 48 -4.73 7.95 12.71
C SER A 48 -4.06 7.33 11.48
N LEU A 49 -4.05 6.00 11.35
CA LEU A 49 -3.53 5.28 10.18
C LEU A 49 -4.35 5.52 8.90
N MET A 50 -5.62 5.90 9.04
CA MET A 50 -6.52 6.13 7.91
C MET A 50 -6.88 7.59 7.67
N THR A 51 -6.70 8.46 8.66
CA THR A 51 -7.06 9.89 8.57
C THR A 51 -6.38 10.58 7.38
N PHE A 52 -5.09 10.31 7.15
CA PHE A 52 -4.36 10.87 6.01
C PHE A 52 -5.00 10.45 4.68
N SER A 53 -5.24 9.15 4.50
CA SER A 53 -5.81 8.66 3.24
C SER A 53 -7.24 9.11 3.03
N SER A 54 -8.07 9.10 4.08
CA SER A 54 -9.46 9.59 4.01
C SER A 54 -9.50 11.03 3.49
N LYS A 55 -8.66 11.90 4.06
CA LYS A 55 -8.58 13.32 3.66
C LYS A 55 -8.12 13.51 2.22
N HIS A 56 -7.05 12.83 1.80
CA HIS A 56 -6.38 13.11 0.52
C HIS A 56 -6.91 12.30 -0.67
N PHE A 57 -7.41 11.08 -0.46
CA PHE A 57 -7.85 10.19 -1.55
C PHE A 57 -9.36 9.97 -1.59
N TYR A 58 -10.06 10.21 -0.49
CA TYR A 58 -11.51 9.95 -0.38
C TYR A 58 -12.32 11.19 -0.03
N ASN A 59 -11.73 12.40 -0.10
CA ASN A 59 -12.39 13.67 0.23
C ASN A 59 -13.09 13.64 1.60
N SER A 60 -12.50 12.95 2.57
CA SER A 60 -13.06 12.73 3.93
C SER A 60 -14.39 11.97 3.96
N LYS A 61 -14.74 11.23 2.91
CA LYS A 61 -15.96 10.39 2.84
C LYS A 61 -15.78 8.99 3.42
N LEU A 62 -14.56 8.63 3.82
CA LEU A 62 -14.28 7.37 4.48
C LEU A 62 -14.43 7.58 5.99
N ASP A 63 -15.37 6.86 6.58
CA ASP A 63 -15.53 6.76 8.03
C ASP A 63 -14.34 6.02 8.63
N VAL A 64 -13.69 6.70 9.57
CA VAL A 64 -12.52 6.21 10.26
C VAL A 64 -12.88 6.03 11.73
N ILE A 65 -12.80 4.79 12.20
CA ILE A 65 -13.25 4.41 13.55
C ILE A 65 -12.08 3.71 14.25
N ASP A 66 -11.78 4.16 15.48
CA ASP A 66 -10.87 3.45 16.36
C ASP A 66 -11.51 2.19 16.91
N LYS A 67 -10.72 1.14 17.08
CA LYS A 67 -11.18 0.00 17.89
C LYS A 67 -11.44 0.49 19.32
N LEU A 68 -12.46 -0.06 19.99
CA LEU A 68 -12.86 0.28 21.36
C LEU A 68 -11.83 -0.21 22.42
N THR A 69 -10.54 0.00 22.18
CA THR A 69 -9.45 -0.48 23.02
C THR A 69 -8.55 0.70 23.31
N THR A 70 -8.22 0.93 24.58
CA THR A 70 -7.18 1.88 24.98
C THR A 70 -5.84 1.32 24.55
N PHE A 71 -5.18 2.03 23.65
CA PHE A 71 -3.82 1.72 23.25
C PHE A 71 -2.88 2.64 24.02
N ASP A 72 -1.89 2.06 24.70
CA ASP A 72 -0.85 2.82 25.42
C ASP A 72 0.26 3.33 24.47
N GLU A 73 0.26 2.88 23.22
CA GLU A 73 1.30 3.15 22.22
C GLU A 73 0.75 3.92 21.02
N GLU A 74 1.57 4.81 20.47
CA GLU A 74 1.25 5.52 19.24
C GLU A 74 1.40 4.59 18.02
N PRO A 75 0.44 4.59 17.07
CA PRO A 75 0.46 3.65 15.94
C PRO A 75 1.37 4.07 14.78
N ILE A 76 1.95 5.28 14.84
CA ILE A 76 2.84 5.84 13.82
C ILE A 76 4.05 6.43 14.52
N GLU A 77 5.22 5.95 14.13
CA GLU A 77 6.50 6.45 14.58
C GLU A 77 7.31 6.91 13.37
N VAL A 78 8.04 8.02 13.50
CA VAL A 78 8.90 8.56 12.45
C VAL A 78 10.31 8.66 12.99
N TYR A 79 11.24 8.01 12.30
CA TYR A 79 12.65 7.99 12.64
C TYR A 79 13.42 8.90 11.69
N ASP A 80 14.01 9.98 12.22
CA ASP A 80 14.95 10.82 11.49
C ASP A 80 16.36 10.26 11.69
N ILE A 81 17.02 9.89 10.60
CA ILE A 81 18.28 9.14 10.62
C ILE A 81 19.29 9.91 9.76
N ASN A 82 20.49 10.10 10.32
CA ASN A 82 21.63 10.67 9.62
C ASN A 82 22.26 9.65 8.64
N GLY A 83 21.48 9.19 7.67
CA GLY A 83 21.91 8.28 6.62
C GLY A 83 22.36 9.01 5.35
N GLU A 84 23.11 8.31 4.51
CA GLU A 84 23.59 8.85 3.24
C GLU A 84 23.00 8.06 2.08
N TRP A 85 22.42 8.78 1.12
CA TRP A 85 21.87 8.17 -0.08
C TRP A 85 22.98 7.87 -1.10
N LYS A 86 23.39 6.59 -1.16
CA LYS A 86 24.46 6.10 -2.05
C LYS A 86 23.98 4.90 -2.85
N ASN A 87 24.30 4.86 -4.14
CA ASN A 87 23.93 3.77 -5.05
C ASN A 87 22.43 3.43 -5.06
N LYS A 88 21.56 4.46 -4.96
CA LYS A 88 20.10 4.33 -4.87
C LYS A 88 19.60 3.59 -3.62
N SER A 89 20.41 3.58 -2.57
CA SER A 89 20.11 2.94 -1.28
C SER A 89 20.62 3.78 -0.12
N ASN A 90 20.11 3.51 1.08
CA ASN A 90 20.59 4.08 2.33
C ASN A 90 20.87 2.95 3.33
N LEU A 91 22.14 2.80 3.70
CA LEU A 91 22.59 1.72 4.56
C LEU A 91 22.14 1.89 6.01
N GLU A 92 22.13 3.12 6.53
CA GLU A 92 21.76 3.38 7.92
C GLU A 92 20.25 3.16 8.14
N GLU A 93 19.42 3.59 7.18
CA GLU A 93 18.00 3.24 7.16
C GLU A 93 17.78 1.72 7.09
N ALA A 94 18.52 1.02 6.22
CA ALA A 94 18.36 -0.43 6.06
C ALA A 94 18.70 -1.19 7.35
N LYS A 95 19.75 -0.77 8.07
CA LYS A 95 20.10 -1.36 9.38
C LYS A 95 19.00 -1.13 10.41
N LEU A 96 18.55 0.11 10.56
CA LEU A 96 17.52 0.43 11.56
C LEU A 96 16.23 -0.35 11.30
N VAL A 97 15.79 -0.45 10.04
CA VAL A 97 14.59 -1.21 9.68
C VAL A 97 14.69 -2.68 10.10
N VAL A 98 15.85 -3.31 9.91
CA VAL A 98 16.07 -4.71 10.31
C VAL A 98 16.13 -4.85 11.84
N GLU A 99 16.77 -3.91 12.53
CA GLU A 99 16.80 -3.87 14.01
C GLU A 99 15.40 -3.73 14.60
N LEU A 100 14.58 -2.82 14.05
CA LEU A 100 13.17 -2.65 14.45
C LEU A 100 12.34 -3.91 14.17
N ALA A 101 12.53 -4.53 13.00
CA ALA A 101 11.84 -5.77 12.67
C ALA A 101 12.20 -6.90 13.65
N GLN A 102 13.48 -7.02 14.02
CA GLN A 102 13.93 -8.00 15.00
C GLN A 102 13.36 -7.74 16.40
N ALA A 103 13.42 -6.48 16.87
CA ALA A 103 12.91 -6.11 18.19
C ALA A 103 11.40 -6.37 18.34
N ASN A 104 10.65 -6.31 17.23
CA ASN A 104 9.20 -6.48 17.23
C ASN A 104 8.74 -7.90 16.83
N LEU A 105 9.66 -8.84 16.57
CA LEU A 105 9.30 -10.19 16.11
C LEU A 105 8.46 -10.96 17.15
N SER A 106 8.72 -10.75 18.44
CA SER A 106 7.94 -11.34 19.53
C SER A 106 6.59 -10.65 19.78
N LYS A 107 6.46 -9.40 19.32
CA LYS A 107 5.28 -8.56 19.55
C LYS A 107 4.22 -8.74 18.46
N TYR A 108 4.64 -8.91 17.21
CA TYR A 108 3.73 -9.02 16.08
C TYR A 108 3.84 -10.37 15.37
N ASN A 109 2.69 -10.97 15.06
CA ASN A 109 2.63 -12.25 14.34
C ASN A 109 3.10 -12.13 12.88
N LYS A 110 3.01 -10.93 12.28
CA LYS A 110 3.39 -10.67 10.88
C LYS A 110 3.97 -9.27 10.77
N ILE A 111 5.10 -9.15 10.07
CA ILE A 111 5.78 -7.89 9.79
C ILE A 111 5.98 -7.80 8.27
N ILE A 112 5.66 -6.64 7.71
CA ILE A 112 5.87 -6.34 6.29
C ILE A 112 6.75 -5.11 6.19
N ILE A 113 7.88 -5.24 5.51
CA ILE A 113 8.78 -4.13 5.19
C ILE A 113 8.47 -3.69 3.76
N LEU A 114 8.15 -2.41 3.58
CA LEU A 114 7.90 -1.81 2.27
C LEU A 114 9.00 -0.82 1.95
N THR A 115 9.51 -0.86 0.71
CA THR A 115 10.51 0.07 0.21
C THR A 115 10.03 0.73 -1.08
N PHE A 116 10.46 1.97 -1.32
CA PHE A 116 10.12 2.69 -2.55
C PHE A 116 10.86 2.17 -3.78
N ASN A 117 11.99 1.50 -3.59
CA ASN A 117 12.81 1.02 -4.69
C ASN A 117 13.40 -0.37 -4.42
N ARG A 118 13.80 -1.01 -5.51
CA ARG A 118 14.37 -2.35 -5.51
C ARG A 118 15.78 -2.43 -4.88
N PRO A 119 16.75 -1.53 -5.18
CA PRO A 119 18.08 -1.59 -4.55
C PRO A 119 18.04 -1.56 -3.02
N GLN A 120 17.16 -0.74 -2.43
CA GLN A 120 16.96 -0.69 -0.97
C GLN A 120 16.39 -2.00 -0.43
N ARG A 121 15.43 -2.60 -1.15
CA ARG A 121 14.87 -3.90 -0.78
C ARG A 121 15.95 -4.97 -0.77
N GLU A 122 16.74 -5.05 -1.83
CA GLU A 122 17.84 -6.03 -1.96
C GLU A 122 18.89 -5.81 -0.87
N LEU A 123 19.19 -4.56 -0.50
CA LEU A 123 20.09 -4.26 0.62
C LEU A 123 19.55 -4.79 1.95
N ILE A 124 18.27 -4.56 2.25
CA ILE A 124 17.61 -5.06 3.45
C ILE A 124 17.57 -6.59 3.47
N GLU A 125 17.17 -7.22 2.37
CA GLU A 125 17.17 -8.68 2.19
C GLU A 125 18.56 -9.27 2.48
N ASN A 126 19.61 -8.66 1.90
CA ASN A 126 20.99 -9.09 2.16
C ASN A 126 21.41 -8.95 3.63
N ILE A 127 20.99 -7.88 4.32
CA ILE A 127 21.29 -7.72 5.77
C ILE A 127 20.59 -8.82 6.57
N ILE A 128 19.32 -9.10 6.24
CA ILE A 128 18.53 -10.15 6.90
C ILE A 128 19.19 -11.51 6.72
N PHE A 129 19.50 -11.91 5.48
CA PHE A 129 20.07 -13.23 5.19
C PHE A 129 21.46 -13.44 5.82
N ASN A 130 22.28 -12.40 5.91
CA ASN A 130 23.64 -12.53 6.44
C ASN A 130 23.72 -12.47 7.97
N LYS A 131 22.82 -11.75 8.64
CA LYS A 131 22.95 -11.45 10.09
C LYS A 131 21.77 -11.93 10.94
N TYR A 132 20.59 -12.10 10.37
CA TYR A 132 19.35 -12.28 11.12
C TYR A 132 18.52 -13.44 10.57
N LEU A 133 19.09 -14.64 10.61
CA LEU A 133 18.47 -15.89 10.10
C LEU A 133 17.11 -16.20 10.76
N GLU A 134 16.84 -15.67 11.95
CA GLU A 134 15.56 -15.85 12.66
C GLU A 134 14.40 -15.11 11.97
N LEU A 135 14.69 -14.02 11.26
CA LEU A 135 13.70 -13.29 10.46
C LEU A 135 13.29 -14.08 9.19
N GLU A 136 14.15 -14.96 8.70
CA GLU A 136 13.84 -15.85 7.57
C GLU A 136 12.82 -16.93 7.95
N LYS A 137 12.97 -17.51 9.15
CA LYS A 137 12.17 -18.66 9.62
C LYS A 137 10.73 -18.31 10.01
N SER A 138 10.38 -17.03 10.01
CA SER A 138 9.05 -16.54 10.41
C SER A 138 8.03 -16.55 9.26
N TYR A 139 8.34 -17.23 8.15
CA TYR A 139 7.46 -17.46 7.00
C TYR A 139 6.60 -18.72 7.13
#